data_AF-A0A085VXH5-F1
#
_entry.id   AF-A0A085VXH5-F1
#
_cell.length_a   1.000
_cell.length_b   1.000
_cell.length_c   1.000
_cell.angle_alpha   90.00
_cell.angle_beta   90.00
_cell.angle_gamma   90.00
#
_symmetry.space_group_name_H-M   'P 1'
#
loop_
_entity.id
_entity.type
_entity.pdbx_description
1 polymer ?
#
loop_
_entity_poly.entity_id
_entity_poly.type
_entity_poly.pdbx_seq_one_letter_code
_entity_poly.pdbx_strand_id
1 'polypeptide(L)'
;MCGTTNWVCVSECIDSSCMDQCLREGCEQALGRLRACTEKAGCAEDDSECSARLCGGTCQRAFEPAPKSPEKEKREPCEGFSTDGPPPKKVVGRWELVAATLKPEPPGAPARLNPDPRPDYVRTLEVTPSGCFILRTKLEDSAVGQGNFLEVRSWGSFAVAKDKVVLKPKDGQAVGKVCGVDRVIGLSKGKFLGPRYSFSVEQDMLTLVVDDASKSTFQFQRTQARDTQEAEKP
;
A
#
# COMPACT_ATOMS: atom_id res chain seq x y z
N MET A 1 18.29 -6.65 3.14
CA MET A 1 17.73 -5.67 4.08
C MET A 1 16.45 -5.18 3.46
N CYS A 2 15.40 -5.07 4.26
CA CYS A 2 14.13 -4.52 3.82
C CYS A 2 14.19 -3.00 3.92
N GLY A 3 14.11 -2.30 2.79
CA GLY A 3 14.45 -0.87 2.75
C GLY A 3 13.67 -0.08 1.72
N THR A 4 14.14 1.14 1.47
CA THR A 4 13.48 2.15 0.65
C THR A 4 13.06 1.61 -0.72
N THR A 5 13.89 0.80 -1.38
CA THR A 5 13.57 0.18 -2.68
C THR A 5 12.36 -0.74 -2.62
N ASN A 6 12.21 -1.53 -1.54
CA ASN A 6 11.05 -2.40 -1.35
C ASN A 6 9.77 -1.56 -1.15
N TRP A 7 9.87 -0.47 -0.38
CA TRP A 7 8.73 0.42 -0.13
C TRP A 7 8.30 1.20 -1.37
N VAL A 8 9.26 1.61 -2.21
CA VAL A 8 8.99 2.17 -3.53
C VAL A 8 8.24 1.15 -4.39
N CYS A 9 8.74 -0.09 -4.47
CA CYS A 9 8.08 -1.18 -5.20
C CYS A 9 6.64 -1.43 -4.69
N VAL A 10 6.44 -1.53 -3.37
CA VAL A 10 5.11 -1.68 -2.76
C VAL A 10 4.19 -0.49 -3.10
N SER A 11 4.72 0.73 -3.16
CA SER A 11 3.93 1.92 -3.49
C SER A 11 3.34 1.88 -4.90
N GLU A 12 3.95 1.09 -5.79
CA GLU A 12 3.56 0.89 -7.19
C GLU A 12 2.63 -0.32 -7.38
N CYS A 13 2.47 -1.18 -6.37
CA CYS A 13 1.65 -2.40 -6.45
C CYS A 13 0.18 -2.18 -6.10
N ILE A 14 -0.74 -2.79 -6.86
CA ILE A 14 -2.18 -2.76 -6.50
C ILE A 14 -2.61 -4.07 -5.83
N ASP A 15 -2.05 -5.22 -6.21
CA ASP A 15 -2.41 -6.55 -5.66
C ASP A 15 -1.34 -7.20 -4.78
N SER A 16 -1.76 -8.29 -4.11
CA SER A 16 -0.93 -9.14 -3.23
C SER A 16 0.27 -9.72 -3.93
N SER A 17 0.12 -10.19 -5.17
CA SER A 17 1.21 -10.88 -5.87
C SER A 17 2.36 -9.92 -6.17
N CYS A 18 2.03 -8.70 -6.60
CA CYS A 18 3.02 -7.64 -6.80
C CYS A 18 3.74 -7.31 -5.49
N MET A 19 3.01 -7.17 -4.38
CA MET A 19 3.61 -6.88 -3.08
C MET A 19 4.46 -8.03 -2.55
N ASP A 20 3.98 -9.27 -2.64
CA ASP A 20 4.74 -10.47 -2.30
C ASP A 20 6.06 -10.49 -3.08
N GLN A 21 6.04 -10.14 -4.36
CA GLN A 21 7.25 -10.03 -5.16
C GLN A 21 8.19 -8.92 -4.62
N CYS A 22 7.67 -7.72 -4.39
CA CYS A 22 8.44 -6.61 -3.83
C CYS A 22 9.07 -6.93 -2.47
N LEU A 23 8.39 -7.71 -1.62
CA LEU A 23 8.89 -8.12 -0.31
C LEU A 23 9.87 -9.31 -0.42
N ARG A 24 9.64 -10.25 -1.34
CA ARG A 24 10.58 -11.37 -1.57
C ARG A 24 11.93 -10.87 -2.07
N GLU A 25 11.93 -9.87 -2.95
CA GLU A 25 13.13 -9.26 -3.50
C GLU A 25 13.86 -8.36 -2.46
N GLY A 26 14.48 -8.99 -1.46
CA GLY A 26 15.41 -8.33 -0.52
C GLY A 26 14.97 -8.29 0.94
N CYS A 27 13.66 -8.43 1.24
CA CYS A 27 13.16 -8.53 2.62
C CYS A 27 13.10 -9.97 3.15
N GLU A 28 12.86 -10.98 2.29
CA GLU A 28 12.61 -12.37 2.71
C GLU A 28 13.65 -12.92 3.71
N GLN A 29 14.94 -12.84 3.39
CA GLN A 29 15.99 -13.33 4.28
C GLN A 29 16.10 -12.53 5.58
N ALA A 30 15.81 -11.23 5.54
CA ALA A 30 15.86 -10.35 6.71
C ALA A 30 14.68 -10.63 7.65
N LEU A 31 13.48 -10.74 7.10
CA LEU A 31 12.26 -11.07 7.83
C LEU A 31 12.30 -12.51 8.37
N GLY A 32 12.84 -13.46 7.61
CA GLY A 32 13.06 -14.82 8.07
C GLY A 32 13.97 -14.91 9.30
N ARG A 33 15.04 -14.09 9.36
CA ARG A 33 15.91 -14.00 10.54
C ARG A 33 15.21 -13.38 11.75
N LEU A 34 14.38 -12.37 11.54
CA LEU A 34 13.60 -11.75 12.61
C LEU A 34 12.60 -12.75 13.18
N ARG A 35 11.86 -13.45 12.31
CA ARG A 35 10.91 -14.50 12.69
C ARG A 35 11.59 -15.61 13.49
N ALA A 36 12.73 -16.13 13.03
CA ALA A 36 13.49 -17.14 13.76
C ALA A 36 13.96 -16.64 15.14
N CYS A 37 14.23 -15.34 15.28
CA CYS A 37 14.57 -14.75 16.58
C CYS A 37 13.36 -14.73 17.52
N THR A 38 12.19 -14.26 17.06
CA THR A 38 10.99 -14.14 17.90
C THR A 38 10.44 -15.52 18.29
N GLU A 39 10.46 -16.48 17.37
CA GLU A 39 10.14 -17.89 17.64
C GLU A 39 11.07 -18.49 18.70
N LYS A 40 12.39 -18.25 18.58
CA LYS A 40 13.37 -18.72 19.58
C LYS A 40 13.21 -18.03 20.94
N ALA A 41 12.81 -16.75 20.95
CA ALA A 41 12.57 -15.98 22.15
C ALA A 41 11.25 -16.33 22.84
N GLY A 42 10.36 -17.08 22.18
CA GLY A 42 9.04 -17.41 22.70
C GLY A 42 8.10 -16.20 22.75
N CYS A 43 8.32 -15.19 21.90
CA CYS A 43 7.40 -14.06 21.80
C CYS A 43 6.08 -14.53 21.15
N ALA A 44 4.95 -14.10 21.70
CA ALA A 44 3.66 -14.28 21.04
C ALA A 44 3.60 -13.45 19.75
N GLU A 45 2.72 -13.83 18.81
CA GLU A 45 2.69 -13.20 17.49
C GLU A 45 2.30 -11.71 17.55
N ASP A 46 1.56 -11.31 18.57
CA ASP A 46 1.08 -9.95 18.84
C ASP A 46 1.90 -9.20 19.92
N ASP A 47 2.93 -9.84 20.50
CA ASP A 47 3.77 -9.24 21.55
C ASP A 47 4.93 -8.43 20.96
N SER A 48 4.57 -7.25 20.45
CA SER A 48 5.51 -6.28 19.86
C SER A 48 6.59 -5.81 20.85
N GLU A 49 6.30 -5.79 22.15
CA GLU A 49 7.26 -5.40 23.19
C GLU A 49 8.33 -6.48 23.40
N CYS A 50 7.95 -7.76 23.41
CA CYS A 50 8.88 -8.89 23.44
C CYS A 50 9.80 -8.87 22.23
N SER A 51 9.24 -8.72 21.01
CA SER A 51 10.01 -8.64 19.76
C SER A 51 11.03 -7.49 19.80
N ALA A 52 10.59 -6.30 20.22
CA ALA A 52 11.48 -5.13 20.35
C ALA A 52 12.58 -5.34 21.40
N ARG A 53 12.24 -5.91 22.56
CA ARG A 53 13.18 -6.08 23.68
C ARG A 53 14.21 -7.18 23.44
N LEU A 54 13.78 -8.34 22.94
CA LEU A 54 14.63 -9.53 22.80
C LEU A 54 15.26 -9.67 21.42
N CYS A 55 14.60 -9.15 20.38
CA CYS A 55 15.02 -9.27 18.99
C CYS A 55 15.34 -7.93 18.33
N GLY A 56 15.34 -6.81 19.07
CA GLY A 56 15.57 -5.46 18.54
C GLY A 56 16.83 -5.32 17.69
N GLY A 57 17.96 -5.91 18.08
CA GLY A 57 19.19 -5.87 17.27
C GLY A 57 19.09 -6.67 15.97
N THR A 58 18.33 -7.77 15.95
CA THR A 58 18.03 -8.52 14.71
C THR A 58 17.08 -7.73 13.82
N CYS A 59 16.06 -7.11 14.42
CA CYS A 59 15.14 -6.23 13.73
C CYS A 59 15.88 -5.05 13.05
N GLN A 60 16.75 -4.36 13.78
CA GLN A 60 17.53 -3.23 13.23
C GLN A 60 18.44 -3.64 12.06
N ARG A 61 18.90 -4.90 12.00
CA ARG A 61 19.67 -5.44 10.86
C ARG A 61 18.79 -5.95 9.72
N ALA A 62 17.54 -6.30 10.01
CA ALA A 62 16.58 -6.74 9.00
C ALA A 62 16.16 -5.55 8.13
N PHE A 63 15.94 -4.39 8.74
CA PHE A 63 15.52 -3.16 8.09
C PHE A 63 16.69 -2.24 7.74
N GLU A 64 16.51 -1.43 6.70
CA GLU A 64 17.41 -0.32 6.43
C GLU A 64 17.48 0.61 7.67
N PRO A 65 18.68 1.08 8.08
CA PRO A 65 18.79 2.05 9.16
C PRO A 65 17.95 3.29 8.85
N ALA A 66 17.40 3.90 9.89
CA ALA A 66 16.61 5.12 9.70
C ALA A 66 17.51 6.18 9.04
N PRO A 67 17.01 6.91 8.02
CA PRO A 67 17.75 8.05 7.50
C PRO A 67 18.06 9.02 8.64
N LYS A 68 19.23 9.68 8.57
CA LYS A 68 19.74 10.57 9.64
C LYS A 68 18.76 11.66 10.08
N SER A 69 17.82 12.02 9.21
CA SER A 69 16.65 12.81 9.55
C SER A 69 15.47 12.19 8.82
N PRO A 70 14.53 11.54 9.54
CA PRO A 70 13.28 11.12 8.93
C PRO A 70 12.59 12.34 8.32
N GLU A 71 11.89 12.13 7.21
CA GLU A 71 11.05 13.19 6.68
C GLU A 71 9.93 13.52 7.67
N LYS A 72 9.34 14.71 7.55
CA LYS A 72 8.08 14.97 8.26
C LYS A 72 6.98 14.20 7.56
N GLU A 73 6.17 13.48 8.33
CA GLU A 73 4.96 12.85 7.80
C GLU A 73 4.05 13.91 7.17
N LYS A 74 3.63 13.66 5.93
CA LYS A 74 2.58 14.43 5.27
C LYS A 74 1.23 13.79 5.57
N ARG A 75 0.55 14.33 6.59
CA ARG A 75 -0.79 13.86 7.00
C ARG A 75 -1.84 14.09 5.94
N GLU A 76 -1.82 15.28 5.33
CA GLU A 76 -2.74 15.69 4.26
C GLU A 76 -2.00 15.85 2.92
N PRO A 77 -1.64 14.74 2.24
CA PRO A 77 -0.80 14.80 1.04
C PRO A 77 -1.45 15.48 -0.16
N CYS A 78 -2.79 15.66 -0.14
CA CYS A 78 -3.56 16.33 -1.18
C CYS A 78 -3.92 17.79 -0.85
N GLU A 79 -3.53 18.32 0.32
CA GLU A 79 -3.77 19.72 0.65
C GLU A 79 -3.08 20.64 -0.38
N GLY A 80 -3.82 21.60 -0.94
CA GLY A 80 -3.31 22.53 -1.96
C GLY A 80 -3.04 21.89 -3.33
N PHE A 81 -3.37 20.60 -3.54
CA PHE A 81 -3.21 19.95 -4.83
C PHE A 81 -4.34 20.33 -5.79
N SER A 82 -4.00 20.70 -7.02
CA SER A 82 -4.95 20.91 -8.11
C SER A 82 -4.44 20.27 -9.40
N THR A 83 -5.33 19.61 -10.13
CA THR A 83 -5.11 19.15 -11.52
C THR A 83 -5.70 20.14 -12.53
N ASP A 84 -5.37 19.96 -13.81
CA ASP A 84 -5.88 20.77 -14.92
C ASP A 84 -7.39 20.58 -15.19
N GLY A 85 -8.06 19.70 -14.44
CA GLY A 85 -9.50 19.48 -14.52
C GLY A 85 -9.99 18.50 -13.44
N PRO A 86 -11.27 18.61 -13.01
CA PRO A 86 -11.83 17.77 -11.97
C PRO A 86 -12.05 16.33 -12.48
N PRO A 87 -11.90 15.31 -11.63
CA PRO A 87 -12.23 13.94 -11.98
C PRO A 87 -13.76 13.76 -12.11
N PRO A 88 -14.24 12.73 -12.82
CA PRO A 88 -15.66 12.38 -12.85
C PRO A 88 -16.22 12.20 -11.45
N LYS A 89 -17.36 12.82 -11.12
CA LYS A 89 -17.97 12.75 -9.78
C LYS A 89 -18.14 11.31 -9.26
N LYS A 90 -18.42 10.36 -10.15
CA LYS A 90 -18.59 8.94 -9.80
C LYS A 90 -17.33 8.26 -9.23
N VAL A 91 -16.13 8.74 -9.58
CA VAL A 91 -14.87 8.18 -9.05
C VAL A 91 -14.39 8.86 -7.77
N VAL A 92 -14.95 10.03 -7.43
CA VAL A 92 -14.59 10.76 -6.20
C VAL A 92 -15.06 9.98 -4.99
N GLY A 93 -14.21 9.91 -3.96
CA GLY A 93 -14.47 9.22 -2.71
C GLY A 93 -13.35 8.29 -2.29
N ARG A 94 -13.60 7.54 -1.22
CA ARG A 94 -12.70 6.51 -0.70
C ARG A 94 -13.19 5.12 -1.13
N TRP A 95 -12.23 4.30 -1.51
CA TRP A 95 -12.43 2.99 -2.10
C TRP A 95 -11.47 2.01 -1.45
N GLU A 96 -11.92 0.80 -1.17
CA GLU A 96 -11.12 -0.27 -0.59
C GLU A 96 -11.06 -1.44 -1.55
N LEU A 97 -9.87 -1.97 -1.81
CA LEU A 97 -9.68 -3.08 -2.73
C LEU A 97 -10.33 -4.34 -2.16
N VAL A 98 -11.28 -4.91 -2.89
CA VAL A 98 -12.01 -6.12 -2.49
C VAL A 98 -11.72 -7.31 -3.39
N ALA A 99 -11.19 -7.10 -4.60
CA ALA A 99 -10.74 -8.18 -5.47
C ALA A 99 -9.68 -7.70 -6.48
N ALA A 100 -8.76 -8.60 -6.84
CA ALA A 100 -7.76 -8.37 -7.89
C ALA A 100 -7.59 -9.63 -8.75
N THR A 101 -7.69 -9.53 -10.08
CA THR A 101 -7.42 -10.68 -10.97
C THR A 101 -5.94 -10.77 -11.31
N LEU A 102 -5.33 -11.88 -10.90
CA LEU A 102 -3.99 -12.26 -11.30
C LEU A 102 -4.07 -13.02 -12.63
N LYS A 103 -4.04 -12.27 -13.75
CA LYS A 103 -4.06 -12.70 -15.16
C LYS A 103 -5.46 -12.96 -15.75
N PRO A 104 -5.64 -12.72 -17.07
CA PRO A 104 -6.84 -13.18 -17.78
C PRO A 104 -6.80 -14.71 -17.80
N GLU A 105 -7.90 -15.34 -17.45
CA GLU A 105 -8.02 -16.77 -17.68
C GLU A 105 -8.16 -17.07 -19.18
N PRO A 106 -7.57 -18.17 -19.66
CA PRO A 106 -7.86 -18.63 -21.02
C PRO A 106 -9.37 -18.86 -21.20
N PRO A 107 -9.93 -18.64 -22.40
CA PRO A 107 -11.34 -18.93 -22.65
C PRO A 107 -11.68 -20.38 -22.29
N GLY A 108 -12.66 -20.58 -21.40
CA GLY A 108 -13.15 -21.90 -20.99
C GLY A 108 -12.64 -22.42 -19.63
N ALA A 109 -11.88 -21.64 -18.87
CA ALA A 109 -11.55 -21.98 -17.49
C ALA A 109 -12.78 -21.86 -16.56
N PRO A 110 -12.95 -22.78 -15.58
CA PRO A 110 -14.00 -22.65 -14.57
C PRO A 110 -13.76 -21.39 -13.73
N ALA A 111 -14.81 -20.62 -13.46
CA ALA A 111 -14.73 -19.41 -12.65
C ALA A 111 -14.04 -19.69 -11.31
N ARG A 112 -12.90 -19.04 -11.05
CA ARG A 112 -12.24 -19.11 -9.75
C ARG A 112 -13.14 -18.48 -8.69
N LEU A 113 -13.48 -19.28 -7.67
CA LEU A 113 -14.01 -18.78 -6.42
C LEU A 113 -12.88 -18.07 -5.66
N ASN A 114 -13.08 -16.78 -5.43
CA ASN A 114 -12.30 -15.82 -4.62
C ASN A 114 -10.81 -15.63 -4.95
N PRO A 115 -10.46 -14.58 -5.70
CA PRO A 115 -9.22 -13.85 -5.48
C PRO A 115 -9.43 -12.85 -4.33
N ASP A 116 -9.80 -13.33 -3.14
CA ASP A 116 -9.84 -12.44 -1.98
C ASP A 116 -8.44 -11.82 -1.81
N PRO A 117 -8.32 -10.49 -1.69
CA PRO A 117 -7.09 -9.92 -1.16
C PRO A 117 -6.84 -10.63 0.17
N ARG A 118 -5.62 -11.17 0.34
CA ARG A 118 -5.30 -11.85 1.59
C ARG A 118 -5.59 -10.90 2.77
N PRO A 119 -6.01 -11.43 3.93
CA PRO A 119 -6.37 -10.61 5.10
C PRO A 119 -5.19 -9.86 5.72
N ASP A 120 -3.99 -9.94 5.14
CA ASP A 120 -2.74 -9.39 5.65
C ASP A 120 -2.45 -7.95 5.23
N TYR A 121 -3.23 -7.35 4.33
CA TYR A 121 -3.11 -5.93 4.01
C TYR A 121 -4.44 -5.30 3.59
N VAL A 122 -4.62 -4.03 3.94
CA VAL A 122 -5.76 -3.21 3.51
C VAL A 122 -5.26 -2.19 2.49
N ARG A 123 -5.79 -2.25 1.25
CA ARG A 123 -5.47 -1.28 0.19
C ARG A 123 -6.64 -0.33 0.01
N THR A 124 -6.38 0.97 0.13
CA THR A 124 -7.39 1.99 -0.13
C THR A 124 -6.94 2.98 -1.19
N LEU A 125 -7.84 3.33 -2.08
CA LEU A 125 -7.70 4.41 -3.05
C LEU A 125 -8.65 5.53 -2.65
N GLU A 126 -8.13 6.72 -2.49
CA GLU A 126 -8.90 7.94 -2.28
C GLU A 126 -8.74 8.83 -3.50
N VAL A 127 -9.85 9.37 -4.01
CA VAL A 127 -9.86 10.33 -5.09
C VAL A 127 -10.59 11.57 -4.62
N THR A 128 -9.86 12.68 -4.51
CA THR A 128 -10.39 13.96 -4.04
C THR A 128 -11.08 14.73 -5.18
N PRO A 129 -11.97 15.69 -4.87
CA PRO A 129 -12.58 16.56 -5.88
C PRO A 129 -11.58 17.41 -6.68
N SER A 130 -10.38 17.67 -6.13
CA SER A 130 -9.33 18.43 -6.81
C SER A 130 -8.51 17.60 -7.82
N GLY A 131 -8.84 16.31 -7.96
CA GLY A 131 -8.13 15.39 -8.84
C GLY A 131 -6.82 14.85 -8.25
N CYS A 132 -6.58 15.04 -6.95
CA CYS A 132 -5.53 14.32 -6.24
C CYS A 132 -6.00 12.90 -5.89
N PHE A 133 -5.15 11.89 -6.10
CA PHE A 133 -5.36 10.55 -5.54
C PHE A 133 -4.41 10.29 -4.38
N ILE A 134 -4.84 9.44 -3.45
CA ILE A 134 -3.99 8.85 -2.42
C ILE A 134 -4.23 7.34 -2.44
N LEU A 135 -3.16 6.58 -2.64
CA LEU A 135 -3.19 5.13 -2.65
C LEU A 135 -2.40 4.61 -1.44
N ARG A 136 -3.09 3.94 -0.51
CA ARG A 136 -2.53 3.50 0.78
C ARG A 136 -2.54 1.98 0.87
N THR A 137 -1.38 1.36 1.14
CA THR A 137 -1.26 -0.04 1.59
C THR A 137 -0.90 -0.05 3.06
N LYS A 138 -1.72 -0.65 3.90
CA LYS A 138 -1.32 -1.01 5.26
C LYS A 138 -0.63 -2.37 5.25
N LEU A 139 0.63 -2.41 5.65
CA LEU A 139 1.41 -3.62 5.88
C LEU A 139 1.52 -3.83 7.39
N GLU A 140 1.00 -4.95 7.88
CA GLU A 140 1.01 -5.32 9.30
C GLU A 140 2.07 -6.41 9.58
N ASP A 141 2.00 -6.99 10.78
CA ASP A 141 2.98 -7.94 11.32
C ASP A 141 3.28 -9.13 10.39
N SER A 142 2.29 -9.61 9.65
CA SER A 142 2.45 -10.69 8.67
C SER A 142 3.31 -10.30 7.46
N ALA A 143 3.33 -9.02 7.09
CA ALA A 143 4.03 -8.49 5.91
C ALA A 143 5.42 -7.91 6.26
N VAL A 144 5.55 -7.26 7.42
CA VAL A 144 6.80 -6.61 7.86
C VAL A 144 7.38 -7.20 9.14
N GLY A 145 6.87 -8.32 9.61
CA GLY A 145 7.35 -9.02 10.81
C GLY A 145 6.75 -8.47 12.09
N GLN A 146 6.62 -9.34 13.10
CA GLN A 146 5.93 -9.10 14.37
C GLN A 146 6.36 -7.81 15.08
N GLY A 147 5.37 -7.01 15.47
CA GLY A 147 5.52 -5.74 16.16
C GLY A 147 5.94 -4.58 15.25
N ASN A 148 5.81 -4.74 13.93
CA ASN A 148 6.14 -3.71 12.95
C ASN A 148 4.92 -3.42 12.10
N PHE A 149 4.73 -2.16 11.76
CA PHE A 149 3.72 -1.76 10.79
C PHE A 149 4.26 -0.66 9.90
N LEU A 150 3.83 -0.67 8.65
CA LEU A 150 4.09 0.40 7.70
C LEU A 150 2.85 0.65 6.86
N GLU A 151 2.41 1.90 6.81
CA GLU A 151 1.48 2.38 5.81
C GLU A 151 2.26 3.01 4.66
N VAL A 152 2.27 2.34 3.51
CA VAL A 152 2.88 2.83 2.27
C VAL A 152 1.84 3.65 1.52
N ARG A 153 2.08 4.96 1.42
CA ARG A 153 1.20 5.92 0.76
C ARG A 153 1.88 6.49 -0.48
N SER A 154 1.19 6.50 -1.61
CA SER A 154 1.59 7.27 -2.80
C SER A 154 0.46 8.22 -3.18
N TRP A 155 0.81 9.42 -3.66
CA TRP A 155 -0.19 10.41 -4.07
C TRP A 155 0.26 11.21 -5.28
N GLY A 156 -0.70 11.78 -5.97
CA GLY A 156 -0.44 12.55 -7.17
C GLY A 156 -1.70 12.84 -7.97
N SER A 157 -1.56 12.98 -9.28
CA SER A 157 -2.68 13.38 -10.15
C SER A 157 -3.48 12.16 -10.62
N PHE A 158 -4.80 12.18 -10.38
CA PHE A 158 -5.79 11.30 -10.99
C PHE A 158 -6.19 11.91 -12.35
N ALA A 159 -5.41 11.61 -13.40
CA ALA A 159 -5.62 12.22 -14.70
C ALA A 159 -6.60 11.39 -15.54
N VAL A 160 -7.76 11.97 -15.88
CA VAL A 160 -8.76 11.31 -16.72
C VAL A 160 -8.69 11.83 -18.14
N ALA A 161 -8.63 10.91 -19.11
CA ALA A 161 -8.73 11.20 -20.53
C ALA A 161 -9.72 10.21 -21.16
N LYS A 162 -10.92 10.70 -21.50
CA LYS A 162 -12.06 9.88 -21.95
C LYS A 162 -12.45 8.83 -20.89
N ASP A 163 -12.43 7.55 -21.25
CA ASP A 163 -12.72 6.37 -20.44
C ASP A 163 -11.47 5.78 -19.76
N LYS A 164 -10.32 6.45 -19.88
CA LYS A 164 -9.05 6.04 -19.30
C LYS A 164 -8.65 6.96 -18.16
N VAL A 165 -8.09 6.38 -17.11
CA VAL A 165 -7.43 7.07 -16.02
C VAL A 165 -5.94 6.73 -16.02
N VAL A 166 -5.13 7.73 -15.72
CA VAL A 166 -3.71 7.58 -15.42
C VAL A 166 -3.47 8.10 -14.02
N LEU A 167 -3.07 7.22 -13.11
CA LEU A 167 -2.54 7.63 -11.83
C LEU A 167 -1.10 8.10 -12.06
N LYS A 168 -0.83 9.38 -11.81
CA LYS A 168 0.52 9.98 -11.94
C LYS A 168 1.04 10.32 -10.55
N PRO A 169 1.74 9.40 -9.86
CA PRO A 169 2.31 9.68 -8.55
C PRO A 169 3.29 10.84 -8.67
N LYS A 170 3.22 11.79 -7.72
CA LYS A 170 4.20 12.88 -7.59
C LYS A 170 5.13 12.65 -6.41
N ASP A 171 4.61 12.04 -5.35
CA ASP A 171 5.34 11.85 -4.10
C ASP A 171 4.73 10.67 -3.32
N GLY A 172 5.42 10.23 -2.27
CA GLY A 172 5.03 9.07 -1.49
C GLY A 172 5.83 8.94 -0.21
N GLN A 173 5.24 8.33 0.80
CA GLN A 173 5.88 8.05 2.08
C GLN A 173 5.48 6.66 2.59
N ALA A 174 6.44 5.92 3.13
CA ALA A 174 6.15 4.81 4.03
C ALA A 174 6.26 5.30 5.47
N VAL A 175 5.18 5.17 6.23
CA VAL A 175 5.07 5.70 7.59
C VAL A 175 4.66 4.59 8.55
N GLY A 176 5.34 4.47 9.69
CA GLY A 176 4.93 3.56 10.74
C GLY A 176 6.06 3.20 11.69
N LYS A 177 5.80 2.25 12.60
CA LYS A 177 6.77 1.86 13.63
C LYS A 177 7.50 0.60 13.21
N VAL A 178 8.82 0.68 13.15
CA VAL A 178 9.70 -0.42 12.78
C VAL A 178 10.80 -0.55 13.83
N CYS A 179 10.90 -1.73 14.44
CA CYS A 179 11.82 -2.04 15.54
C CYS A 179 11.65 -1.07 16.72
N GLY A 180 10.42 -0.67 17.03
CA GLY A 180 10.10 0.29 18.08
C GLY A 180 10.40 1.75 17.73
N VAL A 181 10.90 2.04 16.53
CA VAL A 181 11.27 3.39 16.08
C VAL A 181 10.27 3.87 15.03
N ASP A 182 9.76 5.09 15.20
CA ASP A 182 8.93 5.74 14.18
C ASP A 182 9.73 6.03 12.93
N ARG A 183 9.20 5.61 11.79
CA ARG A 183 9.81 5.77 10.47
C ARG A 183 8.90 6.62 9.61
N VAL A 184 9.52 7.59 8.93
CA VAL A 184 8.95 8.29 7.78
C VAL A 184 9.98 8.23 6.67
N ILE A 185 9.69 7.41 5.66
CA ILE A 185 10.59 7.12 4.54
C ILE A 185 9.98 7.73 3.29
N GLY A 186 10.60 8.77 2.74
CA GLY A 186 10.21 9.35 1.45
C GLY A 186 10.52 8.39 0.30
N LEU A 187 9.57 8.26 -0.63
CA LEU A 187 9.64 7.30 -1.75
C LEU A 187 9.99 7.99 -3.09
N SER A 188 10.22 9.30 -3.10
CA SER A 188 9.99 10.16 -4.28
C SER A 188 11.18 10.63 -5.11
N LYS A 189 12.27 9.85 -5.23
CA LYS A 189 13.43 10.25 -6.06
C LYS A 189 13.45 9.74 -7.51
N GLY A 190 12.34 9.21 -8.03
CA GLY A 190 12.27 8.67 -9.41
C GLY A 190 11.00 9.10 -10.15
N LYS A 191 11.06 9.15 -11.49
CA LYS A 191 9.88 9.36 -12.34
C LYS A 191 8.95 8.15 -12.24
N PHE A 192 7.95 8.23 -11.38
CA PHE A 192 6.87 7.26 -11.34
C PHE A 192 6.06 7.33 -12.64
N LEU A 193 6.12 6.26 -13.43
CA LEU A 193 5.26 6.06 -14.58
C LEU A 193 4.24 4.98 -14.22
N GLY A 194 3.10 5.42 -13.69
CA GLY A 194 1.99 4.52 -13.39
C GLY A 194 1.35 3.95 -14.66
N PRO A 195 0.69 2.78 -14.57
CA PRO A 195 -0.06 2.22 -15.69
C PRO A 195 -1.21 3.13 -16.11
N ARG A 196 -1.66 2.96 -17.36
CA ARG A 196 -2.95 3.49 -17.81
C ARG A 196 -4.02 2.45 -17.50
N TYR A 197 -5.17 2.90 -17.00
CA TYR A 197 -6.29 2.02 -16.69
C TYR A 197 -7.53 2.46 -17.47
N SER A 198 -8.30 1.51 -17.99
CA SER A 198 -9.72 1.76 -18.24
C SER A 198 -10.47 1.68 -16.91
N PHE A 199 -11.51 2.50 -16.72
CA PHE A 199 -12.29 2.48 -15.48
C PHE A 199 -13.79 2.38 -15.73
N SER A 200 -14.49 1.65 -14.86
CA SER A 200 -15.95 1.65 -14.76
C SER A 200 -16.37 1.83 -13.30
N VAL A 201 -17.54 2.43 -13.11
CA VAL A 201 -18.17 2.55 -11.79
C VAL A 201 -19.59 2.05 -11.94
N GLU A 202 -19.91 0.98 -11.23
CA GLU A 202 -21.23 0.38 -11.18
C GLU A 202 -21.68 0.33 -9.73
N GLN A 203 -22.76 1.04 -9.41
CA GLN A 203 -23.23 1.26 -8.04
C GLN A 203 -22.07 1.83 -7.17
N ASP A 204 -21.59 1.04 -6.21
CA ASP A 204 -20.51 1.39 -5.28
C ASP A 204 -19.22 0.61 -5.55
N MET A 205 -19.06 0.07 -6.76
CA MET A 205 -17.85 -0.66 -7.16
C MET A 205 -17.10 0.10 -8.26
N LEU A 206 -15.86 0.48 -7.98
CA LEU A 206 -14.90 1.01 -8.94
C LEU A 206 -14.06 -0.14 -9.49
N THR A 207 -14.11 -0.37 -10.79
CA THR A 207 -13.24 -1.34 -11.46
C THR A 207 -12.18 -0.60 -12.27
N LEU A 208 -10.90 -0.93 -12.04
CA LEU A 208 -9.77 -0.49 -12.83
C LEU A 208 -9.21 -1.68 -13.63
N VAL A 209 -8.99 -1.50 -14.92
CA VAL A 209 -8.44 -2.52 -15.81
C VAL A 209 -7.16 -2.01 -16.44
N VAL A 210 -6.04 -2.72 -16.27
CA VAL A 210 -4.74 -2.32 -16.86
C VAL A 210 -4.84 -2.32 -18.38
N ASP A 211 -4.43 -1.22 -19.01
CA ASP A 211 -4.42 -1.04 -20.46
C ASP A 211 -3.15 -1.63 -21.10
N ASP A 212 -2.87 -2.89 -20.81
CA ASP A 212 -1.77 -3.66 -21.40
C ASP A 212 -2.24 -5.07 -21.81
N ALA A 213 -1.30 -5.96 -22.13
CA ALA A 213 -1.59 -7.34 -22.49
C ALA A 213 -2.08 -8.20 -21.30
N SER A 214 -1.81 -7.79 -20.06
CA SER A 214 -2.24 -8.51 -18.86
C SER A 214 -3.73 -8.35 -18.58
N LYS A 215 -4.34 -7.23 -18.99
CA LYS A 215 -5.75 -6.90 -18.68
C LYS A 215 -6.14 -7.16 -17.23
N SER A 216 -5.19 -7.03 -16.31
CA SER A 216 -5.42 -7.26 -14.87
C SER A 216 -6.50 -6.31 -14.37
N THR A 217 -7.41 -6.82 -13.56
CA THR A 217 -8.55 -6.06 -13.04
C THR A 217 -8.46 -5.89 -11.54
N PHE A 218 -8.85 -4.71 -11.05
CA PHE A 218 -8.87 -4.37 -9.63
C PHE A 218 -10.23 -3.79 -9.30
N GLN A 219 -10.94 -4.40 -8.36
CA GLN A 219 -12.26 -3.98 -7.92
C GLN A 219 -12.15 -3.37 -6.53
N PHE A 220 -12.62 -2.14 -6.41
CA PHE A 220 -12.68 -1.42 -5.15
C PHE A 220 -14.12 -1.14 -4.76
N GLN A 221 -14.47 -1.49 -3.54
CA GLN A 221 -15.76 -1.15 -2.94
C GLN A 221 -15.66 0.24 -2.31
N ARG A 222 -16.67 1.08 -2.54
CA ARG A 222 -16.76 2.39 -1.89
C ARG A 222 -16.87 2.18 -0.38
N THR A 223 -16.04 2.89 0.37
CA THR A 223 -16.17 2.94 1.82
C THR A 223 -16.90 4.23 2.20
N GLN A 224 -17.93 4.10 3.05
CA GLN A 224 -18.43 5.26 3.77
C GLN A 224 -17.32 5.66 4.75
N ALA A 225 -16.93 6.94 4.77
CA ALA A 225 -15.89 7.40 5.67
C ALA A 225 -16.21 6.99 7.11
N ARG A 226 -15.51 5.98 7.63
CA ARG A 226 -15.28 5.90 9.07
C ARG A 226 -14.12 6.84 9.34
N ASP A 227 -14.45 8.11 9.52
CA ASP A 227 -13.71 8.97 10.44
C ASP A 227 -13.83 8.31 11.81
N THR A 228 -12.91 7.40 12.12
CA THR A 228 -12.71 7.01 13.51
C THR A 228 -11.78 8.04 14.07
N GLN A 229 -12.39 8.99 14.76
CA GLN A 229 -11.75 9.84 15.76
C GLN A 229 -10.87 8.95 16.66
N GLU A 230 -9.55 9.00 16.46
CA GLU A 230 -8.63 8.96 17.59
C GLU A 230 -8.57 10.39 18.14
N ALA A 231 -9.64 10.77 18.84
CA ALA A 231 -9.63 11.92 19.73
C ALA A 231 -9.72 11.37 21.16
N GLU A 232 -8.56 11.37 21.80
CA GLU A 232 -8.33 11.57 23.24
C GLU A 232 -9.27 10.88 24.24
N LYS A 233 -8.70 9.92 24.97
CA LYS A 233 -8.90 9.84 26.43
C LYS A 233 -7.51 9.72 27.08
N PRO A 234 -7.28 10.27 28.28
CA PRO A 234 -8.24 10.49 29.37
C PRO A 234 -8.67 11.94 29.58
#